data_AF-A0A7Y7Y8L0-F1
#
_entry.id   AF-A0A7Y7Y8L0-F1
#
_cell.length_a   1.000
_cell.length_b   1.000
_cell.length_c   1.000
_cell.angle_alpha   90.00
_cell.angle_beta   90.00
_cell.angle_gamma   90.00
#
_symmetry.space_group_name_H-M   'P 1'
#
loop_
_entity.id
_entity.type
_entity.pdbx_description
1 polymer ?
#
loop_
_entity_poly.entity_id
_entity_poly.type
_entity_poly.pdbx_seq_one_letter_code
_entity_poly.pdbx_strand_id
1 'polypeptide(L)'
;MKLFDYCLNRRAIREEMRVEAVGMDSIRRLYPSRARMIRHAHEQAVSYLSDTMRNLDRLFFDGRLDQRRRLFVEKFFDTSQVSEYTIRKIKLRAHIMLGELLKPSLNPETSSRYIVGSAVHPEHSIQAFTLPREATRRIYFTERFFDPGFQVYLPMRPRTFDMLGHNMGTVLLHEVSHLVLDTVDLAYLDSSRPFLDLLDTSTLTGRIRHDALERIQKHGFSSSTPANELFKELDDYDLHWYDLVGKSCQRVLRLTGTQDLDEARRVFLSDENKRIDVILNNADSLALLLAHLGRPPEYHPAN
;
A
#
# COMPACT_ATOMS: atom_id res chain seq x y z
N MET A 1 -1.33 -3.27 10.52
CA MET A 1 -1.42 -1.80 10.47
C MET A 1 -2.90 -1.48 10.36
N LYS A 2 -3.51 -0.74 11.30
CA LYS A 2 -4.92 -0.33 11.17
C LYS A 2 -4.94 1.07 10.59
N LEU A 3 -5.77 1.29 9.59
CA LEU A 3 -6.00 2.58 8.97
C LEU A 3 -7.52 2.73 8.80
N PHE A 4 -8.07 3.82 9.33
CA PHE A 4 -9.51 4.04 9.41
C PHE A 4 -10.09 4.26 8.02
N ASP A 5 -11.12 3.48 7.71
CA ASP A 5 -11.67 3.27 6.37
C ASP A 5 -12.14 4.56 5.70
N TYR A 6 -12.72 5.54 6.40
CA TYR A 6 -13.17 6.77 5.74
C TYR A 6 -13.31 7.94 6.71
N CYS A 7 -12.40 8.91 6.67
CA CYS A 7 -12.77 10.26 7.07
C CYS A 7 -13.70 10.85 5.99
N LEU A 8 -15.02 10.73 6.17
CA LEU A 8 -16.00 11.07 5.13
C LEU A 8 -16.21 12.58 4.93
N ASN A 9 -15.80 13.43 5.88
CA ASN A 9 -16.02 14.87 5.83
C ASN A 9 -15.08 15.65 6.78
N ARG A 10 -15.16 16.99 6.77
CA ARG A 10 -14.36 17.88 7.65
C ARG A 10 -14.59 17.66 9.15
N ARG A 11 -15.70 17.06 9.56
CA ARG A 11 -15.97 16.69 10.95
C ARG A 11 -15.17 15.43 11.32
N ALA A 12 -15.12 14.45 10.42
CA ALA A 12 -14.30 13.25 10.58
C ALA A 12 -12.80 13.57 10.73
N ILE A 13 -12.28 14.60 10.04
CA ILE A 13 -10.89 15.05 10.27
C ILE A 13 -10.67 15.43 11.74
N ARG A 14 -11.61 16.13 12.38
CA ARG A 14 -11.45 16.54 13.79
C ARG A 14 -11.59 15.38 14.76
N GLU A 15 -12.28 14.33 14.34
CA GLU A 15 -12.47 13.09 15.09
C GLU A 15 -11.20 12.21 14.97
N GLU A 16 -10.48 12.27 13.86
CA GLU A 16 -9.28 11.44 13.65
C GLU A 16 -7.93 12.17 13.87
N MET A 17 -7.84 13.47 13.59
CA MET A 17 -6.57 14.19 13.58
C MET A 17 -6.66 15.65 14.04
N ARG A 18 -5.71 16.04 14.89
CA ARG A 18 -5.43 17.44 15.24
C ARG A 18 -4.44 18.01 14.21
N VAL A 19 -4.93 18.83 13.29
CA VAL A 19 -4.10 19.48 12.25
C VAL A 19 -3.12 20.47 12.88
N GLU A 20 -1.83 20.32 12.59
CA GLU A 20 -0.74 21.15 13.10
C GLU A 20 -0.15 22.06 12.01
N ALA A 21 -0.01 21.54 10.78
CA ALA A 21 0.57 22.26 9.66
C ALA A 21 -0.12 21.91 8.34
N VAL A 22 -0.37 22.93 7.52
CA VAL A 22 -1.01 22.81 6.20
C VAL A 22 -0.05 23.28 5.12
N GLY A 23 0.29 22.39 4.19
CA GLY A 23 1.20 22.64 3.09
C GLY A 23 2.67 22.63 3.47
N MET A 24 3.52 22.35 2.47
CA MET A 24 4.96 22.19 2.68
C MET A 24 5.64 23.40 3.29
N ASP A 25 5.17 24.62 3.00
CA ASP A 25 5.73 25.84 3.60
C ASP A 25 5.51 25.91 5.11
N SER A 26 4.32 25.57 5.59
CA SER A 26 4.03 25.53 7.03
C SER A 26 4.76 24.37 7.68
N ILE A 27 4.75 23.19 7.04
CA ILE A 27 5.43 21.99 7.55
C ILE A 27 6.93 22.24 7.67
N ARG A 28 7.56 22.88 6.68
CA ARG A 28 8.99 23.18 6.71
C ARG A 28 9.37 24.15 7.83
N ARG A 29 8.51 25.13 8.15
CA ARG A 29 8.75 26.08 9.24
C ARG A 29 8.58 25.43 10.62
N LEU A 30 7.54 24.63 10.81
CA LEU A 30 7.20 24.06 12.12
C LEU A 30 7.92 22.72 12.39
N TYR A 31 8.07 21.89 11.35
CA TYR A 31 8.64 20.54 11.41
C TYR A 31 9.65 20.30 10.26
N PRO A 32 10.83 20.95 10.29
CA PRO A 32 11.81 20.84 9.20
C PRO A 32 12.24 19.39 8.88
N SER A 33 12.31 18.51 9.88
CA SER A 33 12.60 17.09 9.69
C SER A 33 11.50 16.36 8.94
N ARG A 34 10.23 16.55 9.35
CA ARG A 34 9.05 15.98 8.67
C ARG A 34 8.95 16.44 7.22
N ALA A 35 9.28 17.71 6.92
CA ALA A 35 9.34 18.20 5.54
C ALA A 35 10.36 17.43 4.68
N ARG A 36 11.56 17.14 5.20
CA ARG A 36 12.56 16.33 4.50
C ARG A 36 12.09 14.88 4.33
N MET A 37 11.41 14.32 5.32
CA MET A 37 10.86 12.96 5.26
C MET A 37 9.76 12.82 4.21
N ILE A 38 8.87 13.81 4.07
CA ILE A 38 7.86 13.84 3.00
C ILE A 38 8.52 13.86 1.63
N ARG A 39 9.57 14.67 1.45
CA ARG A 39 10.34 14.71 0.21
C ARG A 39 10.98 13.37 -0.12
N HIS A 40 11.63 12.76 0.86
CA HIS A 40 12.24 11.45 0.72
C HIS A 40 11.21 10.36 0.36
N ALA A 41 10.05 10.37 1.03
CA ALA A 41 8.94 9.46 0.72
C ALA A 41 8.44 9.63 -0.73
N HIS A 42 8.33 10.88 -1.18
CA HIS A 42 7.94 11.22 -2.54
C HIS A 42 8.96 10.72 -3.57
N GLU A 43 10.25 10.97 -3.34
CA GLU A 43 11.34 10.49 -4.18
C GLU A 43 11.35 8.95 -4.25
N GLN A 44 11.15 8.27 -3.11
CA GLN A 44 11.08 6.81 -3.04
C GLN A 44 9.87 6.26 -3.82
N ALA A 45 8.69 6.87 -3.69
CA ALA A 45 7.49 6.47 -4.42
C ALA A 45 7.64 6.67 -5.93
N VAL A 46 8.20 7.81 -6.36
CA VAL A 46 8.51 8.09 -7.77
C VAL A 46 9.50 7.05 -8.32
N SER A 47 10.53 6.70 -7.55
CA SER A 47 11.50 5.67 -7.92
C SER A 47 10.83 4.32 -8.11
N TYR A 48 10.03 3.84 -7.15
CA TYR A 48 9.32 2.57 -7.26
C TYR A 48 8.40 2.50 -8.49
N LEU A 49 7.66 3.57 -8.80
CA LEU A 49 6.77 3.58 -9.96
C LEU A 49 7.56 3.58 -11.28
N SER A 50 8.60 4.42 -11.37
CA SER A 50 9.46 4.50 -12.55
C SER A 50 10.15 3.15 -12.82
N ASP A 51 10.65 2.53 -11.77
CA ASP A 51 11.34 1.24 -11.84
C ASP A 51 10.39 0.10 -12.13
N THR A 52 9.17 0.14 -11.59
CA THR A 52 8.13 -0.82 -11.95
C THR A 52 7.89 -0.84 -13.46
N MET A 53 7.74 0.33 -14.09
CA MET A 53 7.53 0.39 -15.54
C MET A 53 8.70 -0.23 -16.30
N ARG A 54 9.94 0.20 -15.97
CA ARG A 54 11.18 -0.30 -16.60
C ARG A 54 11.36 -1.81 -16.41
N ASN A 55 11.11 -2.31 -15.21
CA ASN A 55 11.27 -3.72 -14.86
C ASN A 55 10.19 -4.59 -15.52
N LEU A 56 8.98 -4.07 -15.71
CA LEU A 56 7.92 -4.79 -16.42
C LEU A 56 8.15 -4.88 -17.93
N ASP A 57 8.90 -3.94 -18.55
CA ASP A 57 9.36 -4.08 -19.94
C ASP A 57 10.33 -5.24 -20.12
N ARG A 58 11.04 -5.62 -19.05
CA ARG A 58 12.08 -6.65 -19.05
C ARG A 58 11.65 -7.96 -18.38
N LEU A 59 10.39 -8.10 -17.96
CA LEU A 59 9.93 -9.19 -17.10
C LEU A 59 10.20 -10.60 -17.67
N PHE A 60 10.17 -10.72 -19.00
CA PHE A 60 10.41 -11.98 -19.72
C PHE A 60 11.83 -12.12 -20.27
N PHE A 61 12.76 -11.26 -19.86
CA PHE A 61 14.17 -11.44 -20.18
C PHE A 61 14.78 -12.48 -19.23
N ASP A 62 15.96 -13.00 -19.58
CA ASP A 62 16.63 -14.09 -18.85
C ASP A 62 17.49 -13.60 -17.67
N GLY A 63 17.33 -12.34 -17.24
CA GLY A 63 18.02 -11.80 -16.08
C GLY A 63 17.51 -12.43 -14.78
N ARG A 64 18.42 -12.72 -13.84
CA ARG A 64 18.07 -13.27 -12.52
C ARG A 64 16.99 -12.46 -11.78
N LEU A 65 17.10 -11.13 -11.81
CA LEU A 65 16.12 -10.26 -11.17
C LEU A 65 14.79 -10.23 -11.95
N ASP A 66 14.85 -10.36 -13.27
CA ASP A 66 13.65 -10.40 -14.14
C ASP A 66 12.84 -11.67 -13.83
N GLN A 67 13.51 -12.82 -13.73
CA GLN A 67 12.88 -14.08 -13.30
C GLN A 67 12.30 -13.99 -11.87
N ARG A 68 13.03 -13.40 -10.92
CA ARG A 68 12.51 -13.20 -9.55
C ARG A 68 11.24 -12.35 -9.51
N ARG A 69 11.20 -11.28 -10.30
CA ARG A 69 10.01 -10.41 -10.41
C ARG A 69 8.85 -11.15 -11.07
N ARG A 70 9.10 -11.93 -12.11
CA ARG A 70 8.08 -12.77 -12.77
C ARG A 70 7.45 -13.76 -11.79
N LEU A 71 8.29 -14.51 -11.07
CA LEU A 71 7.86 -15.45 -10.03
C LEU A 71 7.11 -14.75 -8.89
N PHE A 72 7.51 -13.53 -8.54
CA PHE A 72 6.78 -12.74 -7.55
C PHE A 72 5.37 -12.40 -8.05
N VAL A 73 5.22 -11.90 -9.28
CA VAL A 73 3.89 -11.59 -9.86
C VAL A 73 3.01 -12.83 -9.94
N GLU A 74 3.56 -13.96 -10.40
CA GLU A 74 2.84 -15.25 -10.46
C GLU A 74 2.33 -15.67 -9.09
N LYS A 75 3.19 -15.61 -8.06
CA LYS A 75 2.81 -15.92 -6.68
C LYS A 75 1.82 -14.91 -6.09
N PHE A 76 1.96 -13.63 -6.43
CA PHE A 76 1.13 -12.55 -5.88
C PHE A 76 -0.33 -12.67 -6.31
N PHE A 77 -0.58 -13.08 -7.56
CA PHE A 77 -1.92 -13.27 -8.10
C PHE A 77 -2.42 -14.72 -8.08
N ASP A 78 -1.54 -15.65 -7.69
CA ASP A 78 -1.72 -17.10 -7.80
C ASP A 78 -2.11 -17.52 -9.22
N THR A 79 -1.19 -17.27 -10.13
CA THR A 79 -1.33 -17.54 -11.58
C THR A 79 -0.17 -18.40 -12.05
N SER A 80 -0.42 -19.34 -12.93
CA SER A 80 0.62 -20.21 -13.48
C SER A 80 1.64 -19.47 -14.35
N GLN A 81 1.21 -18.39 -15.03
CA GLN A 81 2.06 -17.56 -15.87
C GLN A 81 1.56 -16.11 -15.85
N VAL A 82 2.48 -15.15 -15.80
CA VAL A 82 2.12 -13.74 -15.99
C VAL A 82 1.57 -13.51 -17.40
N SER A 83 0.33 -13.04 -17.51
CA SER A 83 -0.29 -12.67 -18.79
C SER A 83 0.03 -11.23 -19.22
N GLU A 84 -0.09 -10.95 -20.50
CA GLU A 84 0.02 -9.57 -21.02
C GLU A 84 -1.06 -8.65 -20.42
N TYR A 85 -2.24 -9.20 -20.16
CA TYR A 85 -3.33 -8.50 -19.48
C TYR A 85 -2.90 -7.98 -18.10
N THR A 86 -2.27 -8.85 -17.29
CA THR A 86 -1.75 -8.49 -15.96
C THR A 86 -0.71 -7.37 -16.07
N ILE A 87 0.26 -7.51 -16.99
CA ILE A 87 1.33 -6.51 -17.18
C ILE A 87 0.75 -5.15 -17.59
N ARG A 88 -0.17 -5.13 -18.56
CA ARG A 88 -0.82 -3.89 -19.02
C ARG A 88 -1.56 -3.20 -17.87
N LYS A 89 -2.25 -3.96 -17.02
CA LYS A 89 -2.98 -3.41 -15.86
C LYS A 89 -2.09 -2.83 -14.78
N ILE A 90 -0.95 -3.45 -14.50
CA ILE A 90 0.04 -2.93 -13.55
C ILE A 90 0.68 -1.67 -14.12
N LYS A 91 1.14 -1.69 -15.38
CA LYS A 91 1.76 -0.53 -16.04
C LYS A 91 0.81 0.67 -16.09
N LEU A 92 -0.46 0.46 -16.44
CA LEU A 92 -1.44 1.54 -16.49
C LEU A 92 -1.60 2.23 -15.13
N ARG A 93 -1.72 1.45 -14.04
CA ARG A 93 -1.84 1.98 -12.68
C ARG A 93 -0.57 2.72 -12.25
N ALA A 94 0.59 2.11 -12.48
CA ALA A 94 1.87 2.74 -12.18
C ALA A 94 2.04 4.07 -12.92
N HIS A 95 1.66 4.11 -14.20
CA HIS A 95 1.72 5.32 -15.02
C HIS A 95 0.80 6.43 -14.51
N ILE A 96 -0.46 6.10 -14.17
CA ILE A 96 -1.41 7.09 -13.63
C ILE A 96 -0.91 7.66 -12.30
N MET A 97 -0.43 6.81 -11.39
CA MET A 97 0.10 7.22 -10.08
C MET A 97 1.37 8.07 -10.23
N LEU A 98 2.28 7.69 -11.14
CA LEU A 98 3.50 8.44 -11.43
C LEU A 98 3.14 9.82 -11.98
N GLY A 99 2.19 9.87 -12.92
CA GLY A 99 1.67 11.12 -13.46
C GLY A 99 1.09 12.05 -12.40
N GLU A 100 0.49 11.53 -11.33
CA GLU A 100 0.01 12.36 -10.21
C GLU A 100 1.14 12.90 -9.35
N LEU A 101 2.11 12.06 -8.98
CA LEU A 101 3.26 12.47 -8.16
C LEU A 101 4.11 13.54 -8.87
N LEU A 102 4.26 13.45 -10.19
CA LEU A 102 5.02 14.43 -10.98
C LEU A 102 4.28 15.76 -11.21
N LYS A 103 3.01 15.90 -10.83
CA LYS A 103 2.29 17.18 -10.98
C LYS A 103 2.82 18.24 -10.03
N PRO A 104 2.90 19.52 -10.47
CA PRO A 104 3.23 20.64 -9.58
C PRO A 104 2.32 20.72 -8.35
N SER A 105 1.04 20.32 -8.48
CA SER A 105 0.08 20.31 -7.37
C SER A 105 0.48 19.38 -6.22
N LEU A 106 1.28 18.34 -6.46
CA LEU A 106 1.74 17.38 -5.45
C LEU A 106 3.26 17.45 -5.22
N ASN A 107 3.90 18.52 -5.69
CA ASN A 107 5.33 18.73 -5.52
C ASN A 107 5.73 18.72 -4.03
N PRO A 108 6.73 17.92 -3.62
CA PRO A 108 7.10 17.74 -2.22
C PRO A 108 7.79 18.95 -1.59
N GLU A 109 8.01 20.03 -2.32
CA GLU A 109 8.54 21.30 -1.81
C GLU A 109 7.49 22.37 -1.65
N THR A 110 6.52 22.44 -2.56
CA THR A 110 5.64 23.61 -2.66
C THR A 110 4.16 23.28 -2.48
N SER A 111 3.79 21.99 -2.47
CA SER A 111 2.39 21.61 -2.44
C SER A 111 1.69 22.01 -1.14
N SER A 112 0.48 22.58 -1.29
CA SER A 112 -0.46 22.80 -0.19
C SER A 112 -1.29 21.58 0.17
N ARG A 113 -1.07 20.43 -0.51
CA ARG A 113 -1.89 19.22 -0.34
C ARG A 113 -1.42 18.30 0.79
N TYR A 114 -0.21 18.50 1.28
CA TYR A 114 0.32 17.74 2.43
C TYR A 114 -0.11 18.41 3.73
N ILE A 115 -0.70 17.62 4.63
CA ILE A 115 -1.16 18.06 5.94
C ILE A 115 -0.46 17.21 6.99
N VAL A 116 0.04 17.84 8.04
CA VAL A 116 0.65 17.15 9.17
C VAL A 116 -0.16 17.45 10.42
N GLY A 117 -0.41 16.43 11.20
CA GLY A 117 -1.08 16.53 12.48
C GLY A 117 -0.74 15.36 13.40
N SER A 118 -1.40 15.36 14.55
CA SER A 118 -1.35 14.23 15.50
C SER A 118 -2.68 13.49 15.49
N ALA A 119 -2.64 12.16 15.55
CA ALA A 119 -3.86 11.35 15.67
C ALA A 119 -4.60 11.69 16.97
N VAL A 120 -5.93 11.75 16.92
CA VAL A 120 -6.78 11.85 18.12
C VAL A 120 -6.79 10.52 18.87
N HIS A 121 -6.72 9.42 18.12
CA HIS A 121 -6.70 8.03 18.57
C HIS A 121 -5.36 7.35 18.20
N PRO A 122 -4.25 7.66 18.90
CA PRO A 122 -2.92 7.14 18.57
C PRO A 122 -2.80 5.61 18.64
N GLU A 123 -3.68 4.95 19.40
CA GLU A 123 -3.82 3.50 19.51
C GLU A 123 -4.17 2.83 18.18
N HIS A 124 -4.87 3.53 17.27
CA HIS A 124 -5.23 3.01 15.96
C HIS A 124 -4.03 2.91 15.02
N SER A 125 -2.92 3.60 15.33
CA SER A 125 -1.68 3.54 14.54
C SER A 125 -1.83 3.92 13.06
N ILE A 126 -2.82 4.77 12.74
CA ILE A 126 -3.04 5.39 11.43
C ILE A 126 -1.78 6.12 11.01
N GLN A 127 -1.21 5.84 9.85
CA GLN A 127 -0.02 6.55 9.34
C GLN A 127 -0.40 7.76 8.49
N ALA A 128 -1.28 7.56 7.51
CA ALA A 128 -1.75 8.62 6.64
C ALA A 128 -3.21 8.36 6.24
N PHE A 129 -3.91 9.33 5.68
CA PHE A 129 -5.21 9.07 5.06
C PHE A 129 -5.54 10.14 4.03
N THR A 130 -6.53 9.84 3.21
CA THR A 130 -7.15 10.79 2.28
C THR A 130 -8.65 10.89 2.55
N LEU A 131 -9.26 11.96 2.04
CA LEU A 131 -10.69 12.19 2.19
C LEU A 131 -11.40 11.90 0.87
N PRO A 132 -12.38 10.98 0.84
CA PRO A 132 -13.18 10.76 -0.36
C PRO A 132 -13.83 12.06 -0.82
N ARG A 133 -13.74 12.33 -2.13
CA ARG A 133 -14.40 13.47 -2.79
C ARG A 133 -13.97 14.85 -2.27
N GLU A 134 -12.87 14.96 -1.53
CA GLU A 134 -12.33 16.26 -1.19
C GLU A 134 -11.77 16.95 -2.44
N ALA A 135 -12.31 18.13 -2.76
CA ALA A 135 -11.92 18.88 -3.96
C ALA A 135 -10.42 19.16 -4.04
N THR A 136 -9.78 19.40 -2.89
CA THR A 136 -8.34 19.69 -2.80
C THR A 136 -7.45 18.44 -2.80
N ARG A 137 -8.03 17.24 -2.65
CA ARG A 137 -7.34 15.94 -2.70
C ARG A 137 -6.07 15.91 -1.83
N ARG A 138 -6.21 16.29 -0.56
CA ARG A 138 -5.09 16.36 0.39
C ARG A 138 -4.69 14.98 0.89
N ILE A 139 -3.46 14.88 1.36
CA ILE A 139 -2.90 13.73 2.05
C ILE A 139 -2.58 14.18 3.48
N TYR A 140 -3.16 13.48 4.45
CA TYR A 140 -3.03 13.78 5.86
C TYR A 140 -2.04 12.80 6.47
N PHE A 141 -0.97 13.30 7.09
CA PHE A 141 0.05 12.49 7.76
C PHE A 141 -0.06 12.68 9.28
N THR A 142 -0.10 11.57 10.00
CA THR A 142 0.00 11.55 11.46
C THR A 142 1.46 11.42 11.89
N GLU A 143 1.71 11.38 13.19
CA GLU A 143 3.01 11.04 13.76
C GLU A 143 3.54 9.66 13.33
N ARG A 144 2.66 8.69 13.04
CA ARG A 144 3.06 7.31 12.71
C ARG A 144 3.63 7.16 11.29
N PHE A 145 3.30 8.07 10.38
CA PHE A 145 4.00 8.14 9.09
C PHE A 145 5.49 8.44 9.28
N PHE A 146 5.84 9.28 10.26
CA PHE A 146 7.22 9.68 10.51
C PHE A 146 7.95 8.74 11.49
N ASP A 147 7.21 8.12 12.41
CA ASP A 147 7.73 7.12 13.36
C ASP A 147 6.79 5.90 13.43
N PRO A 148 6.95 4.94 12.50
CA PRO A 148 6.04 3.79 12.38
C PRO A 148 6.24 2.73 13.47
N GLY A 149 7.19 2.90 14.39
CA GLY A 149 7.45 1.90 15.44
C GLY A 149 8.15 0.62 14.93
N PHE A 150 8.86 0.70 13.80
CA PHE A 150 9.49 -0.46 13.15
C PHE A 150 10.93 -0.74 13.64
N GLN A 151 11.35 -0.14 14.75
CA GLN A 151 12.69 -0.33 15.34
C GLN A 151 13.02 -1.81 15.58
N VAL A 152 11.99 -2.62 15.82
CA VAL A 152 12.12 -4.05 16.05
C VAL A 152 12.57 -4.85 14.83
N TYR A 153 12.50 -4.30 13.61
CA TYR A 153 13.07 -4.93 12.41
C TYR A 153 14.53 -4.54 12.16
N LEU A 154 15.07 -3.51 12.85
CA LEU A 154 16.45 -3.07 12.67
C LEU A 154 17.51 -4.17 12.84
N PRO A 155 17.42 -5.12 13.81
CA PRO A 155 18.43 -6.15 13.96
C PRO A 155 18.31 -7.30 12.95
N MET A 156 17.23 -7.37 12.18
CA MET A 156 16.93 -8.49 11.27
C MET A 156 16.81 -8.04 9.81
N ARG A 157 17.41 -6.91 9.44
CA ARG A 157 17.39 -6.37 8.07
C ARG A 157 18.77 -5.87 7.67
N PRO A 158 19.14 -5.91 6.36
CA PRO A 158 20.42 -5.37 5.89
C PRO A 158 20.56 -3.89 6.22
N ARG A 159 21.74 -3.46 6.69
CA ARG A 159 22.00 -2.04 7.04
C ARG A 159 21.77 -1.08 5.87
N THR A 160 21.97 -1.57 4.64
CA THR A 160 21.78 -0.85 3.37
C THR A 160 20.30 -0.61 3.01
N PHE A 161 19.37 -1.37 3.59
CA PHE A 161 17.95 -1.18 3.33
C PHE A 161 17.42 0.04 4.09
N ASP A 162 16.97 1.05 3.35
CA ASP A 162 16.29 2.20 3.93
C ASP A 162 14.85 1.84 4.28
N MET A 163 14.70 1.27 5.48
CA MET A 163 13.41 0.83 6.00
C MET A 163 12.41 1.98 6.16
N LEU A 164 12.86 3.18 6.55
CA LEU A 164 11.97 4.30 6.80
C LEU A 164 11.52 4.93 5.47
N GLY A 165 12.45 5.10 4.52
CA GLY A 165 12.11 5.49 3.15
C GLY A 165 11.13 4.53 2.50
N HIS A 166 11.37 3.21 2.62
CA HIS A 166 10.43 2.19 2.13
C HIS A 166 9.04 2.33 2.76
N ASN A 167 8.95 2.40 4.09
CA ASN A 167 7.67 2.54 4.79
C ASN A 167 6.90 3.78 4.29
N MET A 168 7.53 4.96 4.31
CA MET A 168 6.86 6.21 3.93
C MET A 168 6.51 6.24 2.44
N GLY A 169 7.40 5.73 1.58
CA GLY A 169 7.16 5.63 0.14
C GLY A 169 5.97 4.72 -0.18
N THR A 170 5.87 3.56 0.48
CA THR A 170 4.74 2.63 0.27
C THR A 170 3.43 3.19 0.83
N VAL A 171 3.44 3.85 2.00
CA VAL A 171 2.25 4.56 2.51
C VAL A 171 1.82 5.67 1.53
N LEU A 172 2.75 6.41 0.95
CA LEU A 172 2.41 7.43 -0.04
C LEU A 172 1.81 6.81 -1.32
N LEU A 173 2.32 5.66 -1.78
CA LEU A 173 1.71 4.92 -2.90
C LEU A 173 0.27 4.49 -2.58
N HIS A 174 0.04 3.99 -1.37
CA HIS A 174 -1.29 3.62 -0.88
C HIS A 174 -2.25 4.83 -0.97
N GLU A 175 -1.90 5.95 -0.35
CA GLU A 175 -2.76 7.15 -0.34
C GLU A 175 -3.00 7.73 -1.74
N VAL A 176 -1.94 7.79 -2.57
CA VAL A 176 -2.07 8.30 -3.95
C VAL A 176 -2.98 7.39 -4.76
N SER A 177 -2.98 6.08 -4.52
CA SER A 177 -3.88 5.16 -5.23
C SER A 177 -5.35 5.48 -4.98
N HIS A 178 -5.74 5.87 -3.76
CA HIS A 178 -7.12 6.31 -3.49
C HIS A 178 -7.47 7.55 -4.30
N LEU A 179 -6.54 8.51 -4.39
CA LEU A 179 -6.78 9.80 -5.04
C LEU A 179 -7.00 9.71 -6.56
N VAL A 180 -6.32 8.77 -7.23
CA VAL A 180 -6.28 8.74 -8.71
C VAL A 180 -6.77 7.45 -9.36
N LEU A 181 -6.87 6.36 -8.59
CA LEU A 181 -7.38 5.08 -9.08
C LEU A 181 -8.69 4.66 -8.42
N ASP A 182 -9.15 5.40 -7.40
CA ASP A 182 -10.32 5.06 -6.59
C ASP A 182 -10.22 3.64 -6.00
N THR A 183 -9.01 3.26 -5.59
CA THR A 183 -8.78 2.05 -4.79
C THR A 183 -9.52 2.16 -3.46
N VAL A 184 -9.73 1.01 -2.84
CA VAL A 184 -10.41 0.85 -1.55
C VAL A 184 -9.55 -0.04 -0.65
N ASP A 185 -9.78 0.00 0.65
CA ASP A 185 -9.08 -0.82 1.63
C ASP A 185 -9.87 -2.09 1.90
N LEU A 186 -9.62 -3.11 1.08
CA LEU A 186 -10.26 -4.42 1.24
C LEU A 186 -9.52 -5.30 2.25
N ALA A 187 -8.19 -5.17 2.30
CA ALA A 187 -7.34 -5.93 3.18
C ALA A 187 -5.99 -5.26 3.38
N TYR A 188 -5.46 -5.31 4.59
CA TYR A 188 -4.12 -4.85 4.91
C TYR A 188 -3.13 -6.00 4.84
N LEU A 189 -2.21 -5.91 3.88
CA LEU A 189 -1.09 -6.82 3.67
C LEU A 189 0.19 -6.33 4.35
N ASP A 190 0.10 -5.28 5.16
CA ASP A 190 1.23 -4.68 5.86
C ASP A 190 2.33 -4.24 4.86
N SER A 191 1.91 -3.62 3.75
CA SER A 191 2.77 -3.27 2.60
C SER A 191 4.00 -2.42 2.95
N SER A 192 3.91 -1.63 4.02
CA SER A 192 4.96 -0.70 4.48
C SER A 192 6.03 -1.36 5.36
N ARG A 193 5.88 -2.65 5.71
CA ARG A 193 6.90 -3.45 6.43
C ARG A 193 8.08 -3.77 5.49
N PRO A 194 9.27 -4.10 6.03
CA PRO A 194 10.39 -4.55 5.20
C PRO A 194 9.99 -5.67 4.22
N PHE A 195 10.63 -5.68 3.05
CA PHE A 195 10.48 -6.78 2.11
C PHE A 195 10.78 -8.11 2.79
N LEU A 196 9.88 -9.08 2.61
CA LEU A 196 9.93 -10.37 3.31
C LEU A 196 11.28 -11.09 3.14
N ASP A 197 11.85 -11.04 1.93
CA ASP A 197 13.12 -11.67 1.58
C ASP A 197 14.37 -10.93 2.08
N LEU A 198 14.20 -9.80 2.78
CA LEU A 198 15.27 -9.09 3.48
C LEU A 198 15.28 -9.39 4.99
N LEU A 199 14.29 -10.11 5.52
CA LEU A 199 14.26 -10.46 6.93
C LEU A 199 15.25 -11.60 7.21
N ASP A 200 16.17 -11.38 8.14
CA ASP A 200 17.11 -12.39 8.62
C ASP A 200 16.37 -13.44 9.46
N THR A 201 16.26 -14.65 8.91
CA THR A 201 15.61 -15.82 9.53
C THR A 201 16.58 -16.73 10.30
N SER A 202 17.84 -16.33 10.48
CA SER A 202 18.81 -17.10 11.29
C SER A 202 18.42 -17.15 12.77
N THR A 203 17.76 -16.11 13.28
CA THR A 203 17.30 -16.01 14.68
C THR A 203 15.84 -16.46 14.83
N LEU A 204 15.46 -16.90 16.04
CA LEU A 204 14.08 -17.26 16.35
C LEU A 204 13.13 -16.07 16.15
N THR A 205 13.50 -14.89 16.66
CA THR A 205 12.72 -13.66 16.51
C THR A 205 12.54 -13.27 15.04
N GLY A 206 13.59 -13.44 14.23
CA GLY A 206 13.55 -13.22 12.79
C GLY A 206 12.56 -14.14 12.08
N ARG A 207 12.60 -15.45 12.37
CA ARG A 207 11.64 -16.44 11.82
C ARG A 207 10.20 -16.11 12.19
N ILE A 208 9.91 -15.87 13.47
CA ILE A 208 8.55 -15.55 13.93
C ILE A 208 7.98 -14.33 13.18
N ARG A 209 8.80 -13.30 12.95
CA ARG A 209 8.37 -12.07 12.26
C ARG A 209 8.23 -12.27 10.76
N HIS A 210 9.15 -13.02 10.15
CA HIS A 210 9.05 -13.42 8.76
C HIS A 210 7.74 -14.20 8.55
N ASP A 211 7.49 -15.25 9.32
CA ASP A 211 6.33 -16.14 9.13
C ASP A 211 5.01 -15.40 9.39
N ALA A 212 4.99 -14.49 10.38
CA ALA A 212 3.82 -13.63 10.62
C ALA A 212 3.53 -12.70 9.44
N LEU A 213 4.56 -12.08 8.85
CA LEU A 213 4.42 -11.18 7.71
C LEU A 213 4.08 -11.95 6.42
N GLU A 214 4.73 -13.10 6.19
CA GLU A 214 4.43 -13.99 5.06
C GLU A 214 2.97 -14.41 5.10
N ARG A 215 2.47 -14.82 6.28
CA ARG A 215 1.07 -15.22 6.43
C ARG A 215 0.12 -14.10 6.03
N ILE A 216 0.40 -12.86 6.46
CA ILE A 216 -0.41 -11.70 6.10
C ILE A 216 -0.34 -11.44 4.59
N GLN A 217 0.86 -11.33 4.01
CA GLN A 217 1.02 -10.96 2.59
C GLN A 217 0.56 -12.04 1.61
N LYS A 218 0.68 -13.31 1.99
CA LYS A 218 0.34 -14.44 1.12
C LYS A 218 -1.11 -14.90 1.29
N HIS A 219 -1.65 -14.86 2.50
CA HIS A 219 -2.96 -15.44 2.82
C HIS A 219 -4.01 -14.40 3.25
N GLY A 220 -3.63 -13.13 3.42
CA GLY A 220 -4.57 -12.08 3.82
C GLY A 220 -5.55 -11.66 2.73
N PHE A 221 -5.16 -11.73 1.45
CA PHE A 221 -6.04 -11.37 0.33
C PHE A 221 -5.58 -12.00 -0.99
N SER A 222 -5.76 -13.31 -1.11
CA SER A 222 -5.37 -14.11 -2.28
C SER A 222 -6.36 -15.25 -2.53
N SER A 223 -6.13 -16.05 -3.58
CA SER A 223 -6.89 -17.28 -3.84
C SER A 223 -6.84 -18.30 -2.69
N SER A 224 -5.84 -18.20 -1.80
CA SER A 224 -5.69 -19.08 -0.64
C SER A 224 -6.40 -18.55 0.62
N THR A 225 -6.94 -17.33 0.58
CA THR A 225 -7.75 -16.79 1.67
C THR A 225 -9.08 -17.55 1.75
N PRO A 226 -9.47 -18.06 2.93
CA PRO A 226 -10.76 -18.73 3.09
C PRO A 226 -11.94 -17.84 2.64
N ALA A 227 -12.92 -18.43 1.95
CA ALA A 227 -14.05 -17.68 1.39
C ALA A 227 -14.80 -16.86 2.45
N ASN A 228 -14.94 -17.41 3.67
CA ASN A 228 -15.61 -16.78 4.81
C ASN A 228 -14.80 -15.66 5.48
N GLU A 229 -13.55 -15.45 5.07
CA GLU A 229 -12.67 -14.35 5.51
C GLU A 229 -12.55 -13.25 4.44
N LEU A 230 -12.91 -13.55 3.19
CA LEU A 230 -12.90 -12.57 2.10
C LEU A 230 -14.07 -11.58 2.21
N PHE A 231 -13.76 -10.33 1.85
CA PHE A 231 -14.71 -9.21 1.80
C PHE A 231 -15.38 -8.98 3.14
N LYS A 232 -14.56 -8.92 4.19
CA LYS A 232 -14.98 -8.61 5.55
C LYS A 232 -14.15 -7.51 6.17
N GLU A 233 -14.79 -6.76 7.05
CA GLU A 233 -14.18 -5.76 7.92
C GLU A 233 -14.36 -6.19 9.39
N LEU A 234 -13.36 -5.89 10.22
CA LEU A 234 -13.43 -6.14 11.65
C LEU A 234 -14.11 -4.94 12.32
N ASP A 235 -15.20 -5.17 13.04
CA ASP A 235 -15.79 -4.13 13.89
C ASP A 235 -14.90 -3.91 15.13
N ASP A 236 -14.52 -2.66 15.35
CA ASP A 236 -13.59 -2.31 16.43
C ASP A 236 -14.22 -2.36 17.83
N TYR A 237 -15.55 -2.38 17.94
CA TYR A 237 -16.26 -2.41 19.23
C TYR A 237 -16.46 -3.83 19.74
N ASP A 238 -16.97 -4.73 18.90
CA ASP A 238 -17.28 -6.11 19.30
C ASP A 238 -16.28 -7.15 18.81
N LEU A 239 -15.29 -6.74 18.00
CA LEU A 239 -14.24 -7.59 17.42
C LEU A 239 -14.78 -8.73 16.55
N HIS A 240 -15.98 -8.57 15.98
CA HIS A 240 -16.55 -9.50 15.01
C HIS A 240 -16.27 -9.05 13.58
N TRP A 241 -16.17 -10.03 12.69
CA TRP A 241 -15.98 -9.80 11.25
C TRP A 241 -17.32 -9.71 10.54
N TYR A 242 -17.60 -8.55 9.96
CA TYR A 242 -18.81 -8.27 9.19
C TYR A 242 -18.51 -8.21 7.70
N ASP A 243 -19.53 -8.53 6.91
CA ASP A 243 -19.46 -8.37 5.46
C ASP A 243 -19.31 -6.89 5.10
N LEU A 244 -18.47 -6.61 4.08
CA LEU A 244 -18.24 -5.24 3.62
C LEU A 244 -19.56 -4.54 3.27
N VAL A 245 -19.62 -3.27 3.62
CA VAL A 245 -20.73 -2.37 3.26
C VAL A 245 -20.25 -1.17 2.44
N GLY A 246 -21.18 -0.32 2.01
CA GLY A 246 -20.86 0.97 1.39
C GLY A 246 -20.00 0.88 0.12
N LYS A 247 -19.00 1.76 0.03
CA LYS A 247 -18.16 1.94 -1.17
C LYS A 247 -17.34 0.68 -1.50
N SER A 248 -16.71 0.06 -0.50
CA SER A 248 -15.88 -1.13 -0.65
C SER A 248 -16.70 -2.30 -1.19
N CYS A 249 -17.89 -2.54 -0.63
CA CYS A 249 -18.85 -3.53 -1.14
C CYS A 249 -19.24 -3.27 -2.59
N GLN A 250 -19.70 -2.06 -2.91
CA GLN A 250 -20.08 -1.68 -4.28
C GLN A 250 -18.93 -1.84 -5.29
N ARG A 251 -17.68 -1.60 -4.85
CA ARG A 251 -16.50 -1.78 -5.68
C ARG A 251 -16.25 -3.25 -5.97
N VAL A 252 -16.31 -4.12 -4.96
CA VAL A 252 -16.15 -5.58 -5.12
C VAL A 252 -17.22 -6.15 -6.06
N LEU A 253 -18.49 -5.84 -5.83
CA LEU A 253 -19.62 -6.31 -6.66
C LEU A 253 -19.45 -5.88 -8.12
N ARG A 254 -19.00 -4.64 -8.37
CA ARG A 254 -18.77 -4.13 -9.72
C ARG A 254 -17.61 -4.85 -10.42
N LEU A 255 -16.49 -5.07 -9.72
CA LEU A 255 -15.31 -5.70 -10.31
C LEU A 255 -15.58 -7.17 -10.64
N THR A 256 -16.21 -7.88 -9.72
CA THR A 256 -16.61 -9.29 -9.90
C THR A 256 -17.78 -9.44 -10.87
N GLY A 257 -18.66 -8.45 -10.96
CA GLY A 257 -19.86 -8.48 -11.82
C GLY A 257 -21.04 -9.20 -11.17
N THR A 258 -21.10 -9.20 -9.83
CA THR A 258 -22.08 -9.95 -9.04
C THR A 258 -23.08 -9.04 -8.33
N GLN A 259 -24.13 -9.62 -7.76
CA GLN A 259 -25.18 -8.89 -7.03
C GLN A 259 -25.01 -8.94 -5.50
N ASP A 260 -24.27 -9.93 -5.01
CA ASP A 260 -23.97 -10.13 -3.59
C ASP A 260 -22.53 -10.59 -3.35
N LEU A 261 -22.09 -10.52 -2.10
CA LEU A 261 -20.73 -10.85 -1.70
C LEU A 261 -20.44 -12.35 -1.70
N ASP A 262 -21.45 -13.20 -1.56
CA ASP A 262 -21.26 -14.65 -1.61
C ASP A 262 -20.89 -15.10 -3.02
N GLU A 263 -21.58 -14.57 -4.04
CA GLU A 263 -21.20 -14.78 -5.43
C GLU A 263 -19.87 -14.08 -5.74
N ALA A 264 -19.60 -12.90 -5.18
CA ALA A 264 -18.32 -12.23 -5.36
C ALA A 264 -17.15 -13.08 -4.85
N ARG A 265 -17.29 -13.76 -3.71
CA ARG A 265 -16.28 -14.68 -3.14
C ARG A 265 -16.03 -15.85 -4.08
N ARG A 266 -17.09 -16.46 -4.62
CA ARG A 266 -16.98 -17.55 -5.60
C ARG A 266 -16.20 -17.09 -6.83
N VAL A 267 -16.59 -15.96 -7.42
CA VAL A 267 -15.92 -15.38 -8.59
C VAL A 267 -14.46 -15.04 -8.31
N PHE A 268 -14.15 -14.43 -7.17
CA PHE A 268 -12.77 -14.10 -6.80
C PHE A 268 -11.88 -15.35 -6.69
N LEU A 269 -12.41 -16.46 -6.18
CA LEU A 269 -11.67 -17.71 -6.05
C LEU A 269 -11.56 -18.46 -7.40
N SER A 270 -12.60 -18.43 -8.23
CA SER A 270 -12.66 -19.22 -9.47
C SER A 270 -12.14 -18.52 -10.73
N ASP A 271 -12.23 -17.18 -10.82
CA ASP A 271 -11.85 -16.41 -12.00
C ASP A 271 -10.59 -15.58 -11.71
N GLU A 272 -9.48 -15.99 -12.34
CA GLU A 272 -8.17 -15.36 -12.21
C GLU A 272 -8.18 -13.88 -12.62
N ASN A 273 -8.83 -13.52 -13.74
CA ASN A 273 -8.83 -12.15 -14.24
C ASN A 273 -9.61 -11.23 -13.30
N LYS A 274 -10.73 -11.73 -12.77
CA LYS A 274 -11.54 -11.01 -11.78
C LYS A 274 -10.79 -10.86 -10.46
N ARG A 275 -10.08 -11.90 -10.02
CA ARG A 275 -9.20 -11.84 -8.84
C ARG A 275 -8.13 -10.78 -8.99
N ILE A 276 -7.40 -10.77 -10.11
CA ILE A 276 -6.39 -9.76 -10.43
C ILE A 276 -7.00 -8.35 -10.35
N ASP A 277 -8.20 -8.17 -10.90
CA ASP A 277 -8.89 -6.89 -10.87
C ASP A 277 -9.25 -6.41 -9.47
N VAL A 278 -9.73 -7.31 -8.63
CA VAL A 278 -10.06 -7.03 -7.24
C VAL A 278 -8.80 -6.72 -6.43
N ILE A 279 -7.75 -7.54 -6.54
CA ILE A 279 -6.47 -7.33 -5.86
C ILE A 279 -5.83 -5.99 -6.27
N LEU A 280 -5.82 -5.67 -7.56
CA LEU A 280 -5.30 -4.39 -8.07
C LEU A 280 -6.18 -3.17 -7.71
N ASN A 281 -7.33 -3.38 -7.09
CA ASN A 281 -8.19 -2.33 -6.54
C ASN A 281 -8.11 -2.21 -5.02
N ASN A 282 -7.40 -3.12 -4.36
CA ASN A 282 -7.01 -2.96 -2.96
C ASN A 282 -5.76 -2.07 -2.87
N ALA A 283 -5.84 -0.96 -2.15
CA ALA A 283 -4.75 0.03 -2.09
C ALA A 283 -3.46 -0.58 -1.54
N ASP A 284 -3.55 -1.37 -0.47
CA ASP A 284 -2.37 -1.99 0.17
C ASP A 284 -1.73 -3.07 -0.71
N SER A 285 -2.54 -3.89 -1.40
CA SER A 285 -2.02 -4.84 -2.40
C SER A 285 -1.30 -4.14 -3.55
N LEU A 286 -1.88 -3.05 -4.07
CA LEU A 286 -1.25 -2.30 -5.15
C LEU A 286 0.07 -1.65 -4.70
N ALA A 287 0.09 -1.06 -3.51
CA ALA A 287 1.30 -0.46 -2.95
C ALA A 287 2.41 -1.51 -2.74
N LEU A 288 2.07 -2.67 -2.17
CA LEU A 288 3.00 -3.80 -1.98
C LEU A 288 3.59 -4.28 -3.32
N LEU A 289 2.73 -4.49 -4.32
CA LEU A 289 3.13 -4.94 -5.65
C LEU A 289 4.08 -3.95 -6.33
N LEU A 290 3.74 -2.66 -6.34
CA LEU A 290 4.53 -1.62 -6.98
C LEU A 290 5.88 -1.40 -6.26
N ALA A 291 5.89 -1.44 -4.93
CA ALA A 291 7.13 -1.36 -4.16
C ALA A 291 8.06 -2.56 -4.47
N HIS A 292 7.52 -3.79 -4.53
CA HIS A 292 8.31 -4.98 -4.86
C HIS A 292 8.84 -4.99 -6.30
N LEU A 293 8.01 -4.59 -7.27
CA LEU A 293 8.42 -4.53 -8.67
C LEU A 293 9.41 -3.40 -8.93
N GLY A 294 9.23 -2.28 -8.24
CA GLY A 294 10.06 -1.10 -8.33
C GLY A 294 11.30 -1.09 -7.46
N ARG A 295 11.51 -2.10 -6.61
CA ARG A 295 12.67 -2.09 -5.71
C ARG A 295 13.99 -2.14 -6.51
N PRO A 296 14.99 -1.34 -6.10
CA PRO A 296 16.26 -1.27 -6.80
C PRO A 296 17.12 -2.52 -6.50
N PRO A 297 18.14 -2.82 -7.31
CA PRO A 297 18.97 -4.02 -7.19
C PRO A 297 19.55 -4.28 -5.79
N GLU A 298 19.93 -3.21 -5.07
CA GLU A 298 20.47 -3.25 -3.71
C GLU A 298 19.46 -3.70 -2.64
N TYR A 299 18.16 -3.69 -2.95
CA TYR A 299 17.09 -4.17 -2.06
C TYR A 299 16.65 -5.60 -2.39
N HIS A 300 17.53 -6.35 -3.07
CA HIS A 300 17.41 -7.80 -3.21
C HIS A 300 18.49 -8.48 -2.36
N PRO A 301 18.18 -9.65 -1.78
CA PRO A 301 19.20 -10.43 -1.08
C PRO A 301 20.35 -10.74 -2.05
N ALA A 302 21.58 -10.50 -1.57
CA ALA A 302 22.79 -10.99 -2.21
C ALA A 302 22.69 -12.52 -2.24
N ASN A 303 22.75 -13.10 -3.44
CA ASN A 303 22.93 -14.54 -3.57
C ASN A 303 24.41 -14.85 -3.43
#